data_AF-A0A962AP87-F1
#
_entry.id   AF-A0A962AP87-F1
#
_cell.length_a   1.000
_cell.length_b   1.000
_cell.length_c   1.000
_cell.angle_alpha   90.00
_cell.angle_beta   90.00
_cell.angle_gamma   90.00
#
_symmetry.space_group_name_H-M   'P 1'
#
loop_
_entity.id
_entity.type
_entity.pdbx_description
1 polymer ?
#
loop_
_entity_poly.entity_id
_entity_poly.type
_entity_poly.pdbx_seq_one_letter_code
_entity_poly.pdbx_strand_id
1 'polypeptide(L)'
;DIKPATHAHLPGAHVGIAAMSLVDPSAAPDGHAILNLIRLVPYAEARQWFPPEDGGNDWKAWRRSDEYERRKQEFGDRMIAAAEKILPDLREHIVYRTDASPVTYARYDWASAGAIYGVSRAGRLKGSKSPVRNLVVAGGGNVGAGVEAVVISGADAAEALVPGLLASPPGERATQAGPTQAAA
;
A
#
# COMPACT_ATOMS: atom_id res chain seq x y z
N ASP A 1 15.33 -11.09 19.08
CA ASP A 1 13.90 -10.97 18.76
C ASP A 1 13.55 -9.57 18.27
N ILE A 2 12.75 -9.49 17.20
CA ILE A 2 12.26 -8.23 16.64
C ILE A 2 10.88 -7.87 17.20
N LYS A 3 10.54 -6.58 17.19
CA LYS A 3 9.16 -6.12 17.47
C LYS A 3 8.31 -6.27 16.19
N PRO A 4 6.96 -6.33 16.31
CA PRO A 4 6.07 -6.38 15.15
C PRO A 4 6.34 -5.34 14.07
N ALA A 5 6.76 -4.14 14.46
CA ALA A 5 7.29 -3.13 13.56
C ALA A 5 8.72 -2.77 13.99
N THR A 6 9.67 -3.01 13.09
CA THR A 6 11.10 -2.75 13.33
C THR A 6 11.67 -1.96 12.15
N HIS A 7 12.43 -0.90 12.42
CA HIS A 7 13.08 -0.10 11.38
C HIS A 7 14.58 -0.35 11.40
N ALA A 8 15.13 -0.85 10.29
CA ALA A 8 16.55 -1.01 10.09
C ALA A 8 17.11 0.27 9.47
N HIS A 9 17.96 0.99 10.21
CA HIS A 9 18.67 2.14 9.70
C HIS A 9 20.13 1.77 9.45
N LEU A 10 20.44 1.33 8.23
CA LEU A 10 21.79 0.99 7.82
C LEU A 10 22.34 2.06 6.86
N PRO A 11 23.66 2.33 6.86
CA PRO A 11 24.27 3.22 5.88
C PRO A 11 23.94 2.77 4.45
N GLY A 12 23.21 3.60 3.70
CA GLY A 12 22.80 3.30 2.31
C GLY A 12 21.63 2.32 2.16
N ALA A 13 21.04 1.82 3.25
CA ALA A 13 19.89 0.91 3.20
C ALA A 13 18.95 1.12 4.40
N HIS A 14 17.77 1.69 4.14
CA HIS A 14 16.68 1.75 5.10
C HIS A 14 15.59 0.76 4.70
N VAL A 15 15.23 -0.14 5.61
CA VAL A 15 14.11 -1.08 5.42
C VAL A 15 13.25 -1.12 6.68
N GLY A 16 11.95 -0.93 6.51
CA GLY A 16 10.94 -1.23 7.52
C GLY A 16 10.59 -2.71 7.44
N ILE A 17 10.52 -3.37 8.59
CA ILE A 17 10.16 -4.78 8.73
C ILE A 17 8.87 -4.81 9.53
N ALA A 18 7.80 -5.31 8.93
CA ALA A 18 6.55 -5.58 9.61
C ALA A 18 6.31 -7.09 9.69
N ALA A 19 6.29 -7.62 10.91
CA ALA A 19 6.10 -9.04 11.23
C ALA A 19 4.73 -9.23 11.88
N MET A 20 3.67 -9.23 11.07
CA MET A 20 2.30 -9.19 11.58
C MET A 20 1.87 -10.49 12.27
N SER A 21 2.52 -11.62 11.95
CA SER A 21 2.29 -12.88 12.65
C SER A 21 2.73 -12.87 14.12
N LEU A 22 3.51 -11.87 14.56
CA LEU A 22 3.80 -11.65 15.98
C LEU A 22 2.62 -11.02 16.74
N VAL A 23 1.70 -10.38 16.03
CA VAL A 23 0.47 -9.76 16.59
C VAL A 23 -0.70 -10.72 16.46
N ASP A 24 -0.84 -11.34 15.29
CA ASP A 24 -1.88 -12.32 14.97
C ASP A 24 -1.22 -13.60 14.43
N PRO A 25 -0.98 -14.60 15.29
CA PRO A 25 -0.37 -15.86 14.86
C PRO A 25 -1.14 -16.58 13.75
N SER A 26 -2.46 -16.36 13.63
CA SER A 26 -3.27 -16.99 12.58
C SER A 26 -2.98 -16.46 11.18
N ALA A 27 -2.25 -15.34 11.07
CA ALA A 27 -1.84 -14.77 9.80
C ALA A 27 -0.82 -15.64 9.06
N ALA A 28 -0.18 -16.62 9.71
CA ALA A 28 0.75 -17.55 9.09
C ALA A 28 0.44 -19.01 9.50
N PRO A 29 0.78 -20.01 8.66
CA PRO A 29 0.74 -21.40 9.08
C PRO A 29 1.67 -21.68 10.28
N ASP A 30 1.40 -22.77 11.01
CA ASP A 30 2.25 -23.21 12.11
C ASP A 30 3.73 -23.34 11.67
N GLY A 31 4.63 -22.85 12.52
CA GLY A 31 6.07 -22.82 12.24
C GLY A 31 6.52 -21.78 11.20
N HIS A 32 5.61 -20.97 10.66
CA HIS A 32 5.91 -19.92 9.68
C HIS A 32 5.64 -18.52 10.23
N ALA A 33 6.16 -17.52 9.52
CA ALA A 33 5.89 -16.11 9.79
C ALA A 33 5.67 -15.35 8.48
N ILE A 34 4.91 -14.25 8.53
CA ILE A 34 4.79 -13.31 7.42
C ILE A 34 5.59 -12.06 7.76
N LEU A 35 6.48 -11.69 6.83
CA LEU A 35 7.28 -10.46 6.90
C LEU A 35 6.98 -9.58 5.69
N ASN A 36 6.66 -8.32 5.94
CA ASN A 36 6.61 -7.28 4.92
C ASN A 36 7.85 -6.40 5.04
N LEU A 37 8.66 -6.37 3.99
CA LEU A 37 9.81 -5.49 3.87
C LEU A 37 9.41 -4.25 3.06
N ILE A 38 9.56 -3.07 3.66
CA ILE A 38 9.06 -1.81 3.11
C ILE A 38 10.22 -0.84 2.96
N ARG A 39 10.35 -0.24 1.78
CA ARG A 39 11.25 0.88 1.53
C ARG A 39 10.49 2.00 0.83
N LEU A 40 10.55 3.19 1.42
CA LEU A 40 10.06 4.40 0.76
C LEU A 40 11.07 4.82 -0.32
N VAL A 41 10.56 5.06 -1.52
CA VAL A 41 11.33 5.58 -2.64
C VAL A 41 10.90 7.03 -2.92
N PRO A 42 11.85 7.98 -3.03
CA PRO A 42 11.51 9.34 -3.45
C PRO A 42 10.86 9.37 -4.83
N TYR A 43 10.03 10.38 -5.11
CA TYR A 43 9.32 10.51 -6.38
C TYR A 43 10.24 10.41 -7.61
N ALA A 44 11.42 11.05 -7.57
CA ALA A 44 12.39 11.00 -8.66
C ALA A 44 12.89 9.58 -8.95
N GLU A 45 13.10 8.76 -7.92
CA GLU A 45 13.49 7.35 -8.07
C GLU A 45 12.28 6.51 -8.51
N ALA A 46 11.10 6.76 -7.94
CA ALA A 46 9.86 6.08 -8.31
C ALA A 46 9.55 6.22 -9.81
N ARG A 47 9.77 7.42 -10.35
CA ARG A 47 9.64 7.74 -11.78
C ARG A 47 10.50 6.87 -12.68
N GLN A 48 11.67 6.43 -12.21
CA GLN A 48 12.59 5.59 -12.98
C GLN A 48 12.10 4.14 -13.12
N TRP A 49 11.09 3.72 -12.35
CA TRP A 49 10.50 2.38 -12.48
C TRP A 49 9.54 2.26 -13.65
N PHE A 50 9.15 3.38 -14.25
CA PHE A 50 8.26 3.46 -15.40
C PHE A 50 9.09 3.58 -16.69
N PRO A 51 8.51 3.27 -17.87
CA PRO A 51 9.18 3.51 -19.13
C PRO A 51 9.66 4.97 -19.23
N PRO A 52 10.86 5.21 -19.77
CA PRO A 52 11.35 6.57 -20.01
C PRO A 52 10.53 7.28 -21.11
N GLU A 53 9.94 6.52 -22.03
CA GLU A 53 9.14 7.00 -23.16
C GLU A 53 7.68 7.29 -22.71
N ASP A 54 7.03 8.27 -23.34
CA ASP A 54 5.62 8.68 -23.11
C ASP A 54 5.22 9.10 -21.69
N GLY A 55 6.16 9.67 -20.93
CA GLY A 55 5.88 10.15 -19.57
C GLY A 55 5.56 9.02 -18.60
N GLY A 56 5.86 7.76 -18.94
CA GLY A 56 5.71 6.58 -18.09
C GLY A 56 4.28 6.11 -17.88
N ASN A 57 3.32 6.51 -18.72
CA ASN A 57 1.92 6.09 -18.61
C ASN A 57 1.62 4.76 -19.31
N ASP A 58 2.43 4.35 -20.30
CA ASP A 58 2.30 3.02 -20.94
C ASP A 58 3.29 2.00 -20.37
N TRP A 59 3.11 1.68 -19.08
CA TRP A 59 3.96 0.70 -18.38
C TRP A 59 3.52 -0.74 -18.59
N LYS A 60 2.44 -1.02 -19.34
CA LYS A 60 1.82 -2.36 -19.41
C LYS A 60 2.71 -3.40 -20.10
N ALA A 61 3.35 -3.01 -21.21
CA ALA A 61 4.34 -3.85 -21.88
C ALA A 61 5.64 -3.90 -21.06
N TRP A 62 6.11 -2.75 -20.61
CA TRP A 62 7.32 -2.60 -19.79
C TRP A 62 7.34 -3.48 -18.55
N ARG A 63 6.25 -3.58 -17.79
CA ARG A 63 6.19 -4.42 -16.57
C ARG A 63 6.28 -5.92 -16.82
N ARG A 64 6.40 -6.34 -18.08
CA ARG A 64 6.61 -7.72 -18.50
C ARG A 64 7.98 -7.90 -19.17
N SER A 65 8.81 -6.86 -19.21
CA SER A 65 10.16 -6.95 -19.74
C SER A 65 11.08 -7.62 -18.72
N ASP A 66 12.08 -8.33 -19.24
CA ASP A 66 13.13 -8.95 -18.42
C ASP A 66 13.90 -7.90 -17.63
N GLU A 67 14.07 -6.69 -18.19
CA GLU A 67 14.74 -5.58 -17.52
C GLU A 67 13.99 -5.13 -16.27
N TYR A 68 12.66 -4.94 -16.36
CA TYR A 68 11.84 -4.56 -15.22
C TYR A 68 11.83 -5.65 -14.15
N GLU A 69 11.66 -6.93 -14.55
CA GLU A 69 11.64 -8.05 -13.62
C GLU A 69 12.98 -8.22 -12.91
N ARG A 70 14.11 -8.15 -13.64
CA ARG A 70 15.46 -8.18 -13.05
C ARG A 70 15.64 -7.04 -12.04
N ARG A 71 15.26 -5.81 -12.41
CA ARG A 71 15.37 -4.65 -11.51
C ARG A 71 14.54 -4.82 -10.24
N LYS A 72 13.34 -5.37 -10.36
CA LYS A 72 12.43 -5.63 -9.22
C LYS A 72 13.03 -6.68 -8.28
N GLN A 73 13.53 -7.78 -8.83
CA GLN A 73 14.22 -8.83 -8.08
C GLN A 73 15.45 -8.29 -7.34
N GLU A 74 16.35 -7.59 -8.03
CA GLU A 74 17.55 -7.00 -7.44
C GLU A 74 17.23 -6.00 -6.32
N PHE A 75 16.13 -5.25 -6.46
CA PHE A 75 15.70 -4.33 -5.40
C PHE A 75 15.20 -5.08 -4.17
N GLY A 76 14.39 -6.12 -4.36
CA GLY A 76 13.95 -6.98 -3.25
C GLY A 76 15.11 -7.74 -2.60
N ASP A 77 16.10 -8.19 -3.37
CA ASP A 77 17.30 -8.86 -2.85
C ASP A 77 18.11 -7.95 -1.92
N ARG A 78 18.23 -6.66 -2.29
CA ARG A 78 18.85 -5.65 -1.42
C ARG A 78 18.05 -5.41 -0.13
N MET A 79 16.72 -5.46 -0.19
CA MET A 79 15.88 -5.34 1.01
C MET A 79 16.04 -6.56 1.93
N ILE A 80 16.12 -7.78 1.38
CA ILE A 80 16.38 -9.00 2.14
C ILE A 80 17.78 -8.93 2.77
N ALA A 81 18.81 -8.57 2.01
CA ALA A 81 20.18 -8.45 2.53
C ALA A 81 20.29 -7.41 3.66
N ALA A 82 19.49 -6.34 3.60
CA ALA A 82 19.39 -5.36 4.69
C ALA A 82 18.67 -5.95 5.92
N ALA A 83 17.56 -6.67 5.71
CA ALA A 83 16.82 -7.33 6.78
C ALA A 83 17.65 -8.45 7.46
N GLU A 84 18.51 -9.15 6.72
CA GLU A 84 19.41 -10.18 7.23
C GLU A 84 20.40 -9.70 8.29
N LYS A 85 20.68 -8.39 8.33
CA LYS A 85 21.50 -7.80 9.40
C LYS A 85 20.83 -7.83 10.77
N ILE A 86 19.52 -8.04 10.81
CA ILE A 86 18.69 -8.12 12.02
C ILE A 86 18.09 -9.51 12.19
N LEU A 87 17.76 -10.17 11.08
CA LEU A 87 17.19 -11.51 11.01
C LEU A 87 18.18 -12.45 10.29
N PRO A 88 19.15 -13.03 11.00
CA PRO A 88 20.14 -13.91 10.39
C PRO A 88 19.49 -15.01 9.55
N ASP A 89 20.14 -15.35 8.45
CA ASP A 89 19.75 -16.45 7.54
C ASP A 89 18.35 -16.32 6.93
N LEU A 90 17.75 -15.11 6.96
CA LEU A 90 16.39 -14.87 6.47
C LEU A 90 16.17 -15.46 5.07
N ARG A 91 17.12 -15.32 4.14
CA ARG A 91 16.97 -15.82 2.77
C ARG A 91 16.77 -17.34 2.71
N GLU A 92 17.42 -18.09 3.60
CA GLU A 92 17.33 -19.55 3.67
C GLU A 92 15.96 -20.02 4.21
N HIS A 93 15.24 -19.13 4.89
CA HIS A 93 13.91 -19.40 5.46
C HIS A 93 12.74 -18.90 4.58
N ILE A 94 13.02 -18.33 3.40
CA ILE A 94 11.97 -17.86 2.48
C ILE A 94 11.35 -19.04 1.73
N VAL A 95 10.15 -19.45 2.15
CA VAL A 95 9.35 -20.46 1.42
C VAL A 95 8.51 -19.86 0.29
N TYR A 96 8.18 -18.57 0.39
CA TYR A 96 7.44 -17.81 -0.62
C TYR A 96 7.84 -16.34 -0.56
N ARG A 97 7.97 -15.71 -1.74
CA ARG A 97 8.26 -14.28 -1.89
C ARG A 97 7.47 -13.70 -3.04
N THR A 98 6.98 -12.48 -2.84
CA THR A 98 6.45 -11.64 -3.90
C THR A 98 6.99 -10.23 -3.74
N ASP A 99 7.38 -9.61 -4.85
CA ASP A 99 7.96 -8.27 -4.86
C ASP A 99 7.00 -7.26 -5.49
N ALA A 100 6.88 -6.10 -4.85
CA ALA A 100 6.14 -4.96 -5.38
C ALA A 100 7.09 -3.81 -5.74
N SER A 101 6.72 -3.03 -6.76
CA SER A 101 7.41 -1.80 -7.15
C SER A 101 6.42 -0.66 -7.38
N PRO A 102 6.87 0.57 -7.63
CA PRO A 102 5.97 1.68 -7.98
C PRO A 102 4.97 1.36 -9.10
N VAL A 103 5.37 0.55 -10.09
CA VAL A 103 4.47 0.09 -11.16
C VAL A 103 3.38 -0.85 -10.64
N THR A 104 3.65 -1.65 -9.60
CA THR A 104 2.65 -2.49 -8.93
C THR A 104 1.53 -1.63 -8.36
N TYR A 105 1.85 -0.54 -7.66
CA TYR A 105 0.86 0.40 -7.11
C TYR A 105 0.11 1.16 -8.21
N ALA A 106 0.79 1.56 -9.28
CA ALA A 106 0.11 2.14 -10.45
C ALA A 106 -0.88 1.17 -11.11
N ARG A 107 -0.60 -0.14 -11.08
CA ARG A 107 -1.49 -1.17 -11.62
C ARG A 107 -2.72 -1.42 -10.77
N TYR A 108 -2.55 -1.56 -9.46
CA TYR A 108 -3.64 -1.97 -8.57
C TYR A 108 -4.43 -0.80 -8.02
N ASP A 109 -3.76 0.32 -7.70
CA ASP A 109 -4.38 1.48 -7.03
C ASP A 109 -4.62 2.64 -8.00
N TRP A 110 -4.23 2.50 -9.27
CA TRP A 110 -4.19 3.60 -10.24
C TRP A 110 -3.34 4.80 -9.77
N ALA A 111 -2.40 4.55 -8.85
CA ALA A 111 -1.60 5.59 -8.21
C ALA A 111 -0.57 6.17 -9.18
N SER A 112 -0.60 7.49 -9.38
CA SER A 112 0.40 8.20 -10.19
C SER A 112 1.80 7.99 -9.62
N ALA A 113 2.71 7.52 -10.48
CA ALA A 113 4.09 7.14 -10.11
C ALA A 113 4.18 6.16 -8.92
N GLY A 114 3.12 5.41 -8.62
CA GLY A 114 3.07 4.48 -7.49
C GLY A 114 2.97 5.13 -6.11
N ALA A 115 2.44 6.35 -6.01
CA ALA A 115 2.31 7.07 -4.74
C ALA A 115 1.34 6.38 -3.76
N ILE A 116 1.86 5.92 -2.62
CA ILE A 116 1.07 5.22 -1.58
C ILE A 116 0.28 6.15 -0.63
N TYR A 117 0.61 7.45 -0.61
CA TYR A 117 -0.05 8.45 0.22
C TYR A 117 -0.90 9.47 -0.58
N GLY A 118 -1.29 9.09 -1.80
CA GLY A 118 -2.11 9.93 -2.66
C GLY A 118 -1.41 11.22 -3.10
N VAL A 119 -2.20 12.27 -3.31
CA VAL A 119 -1.69 13.57 -3.77
C VAL A 119 -1.07 14.38 -2.63
N SER A 120 -0.13 15.25 -3.00
CA SER A 120 0.48 16.19 -2.05
C SER A 120 -0.60 17.08 -1.41
N ARG A 121 -0.33 17.61 -0.21
CA ARG A 121 -1.29 18.48 0.50
C ARG A 121 -1.78 19.65 -0.34
N ALA A 122 -0.92 20.21 -1.20
CA ALA A 122 -1.28 21.30 -2.10
C ALA A 122 -2.23 20.87 -3.23
N GLY A 123 -2.17 19.60 -3.64
CA GLY A 123 -3.05 19.02 -4.67
C GLY A 123 -4.32 18.37 -4.12
N ARG A 124 -4.52 18.34 -2.80
CA ARG A 124 -5.73 17.78 -2.18
C ARG A 124 -6.95 18.63 -2.51
N LEU A 125 -8.07 17.95 -2.70
CA LEU A 125 -9.37 18.61 -2.86
C LEU A 125 -9.78 19.34 -1.58
N LYS A 126 -10.57 20.41 -1.73
CA LYS A 126 -11.15 21.14 -0.60
C LYS A 126 -12.60 20.67 -0.40
N GLY A 127 -12.76 19.65 0.43
CA GLY A 127 -14.04 19.01 0.69
C GLY A 127 -14.44 18.03 -0.42
N SER A 128 -15.54 17.32 -0.20
CA SER A 128 -15.92 16.18 -1.04
C SER A 128 -16.77 16.52 -2.26
N LYS A 129 -17.32 17.73 -2.38
CA LYS A 129 -18.16 18.13 -3.52
C LYS A 129 -17.31 18.52 -4.73
N SER A 130 -17.62 17.94 -5.88
CA SER A 130 -17.08 18.40 -7.15
C SER A 130 -17.96 19.51 -7.76
N PRO A 131 -17.45 20.29 -8.74
CA PRO A 131 -18.28 21.22 -9.53
C PRO A 131 -19.34 20.53 -10.41
N VAL A 132 -19.24 19.21 -10.61
CA VAL A 132 -20.20 18.44 -11.38
C VAL A 132 -21.34 18.00 -10.47
N ARG A 133 -22.57 18.27 -10.90
CA ARG A 133 -23.78 17.93 -10.15
C ARG A 133 -23.81 16.44 -9.81
N ASN A 134 -24.12 16.14 -8.54
CA ASN A 134 -24.23 14.78 -8.00
C ASN A 134 -22.93 13.95 -8.06
N LEU A 135 -21.77 14.59 -8.21
CA LEU A 135 -20.46 13.93 -8.14
C LEU A 135 -19.69 14.38 -6.90
N VAL A 136 -19.32 13.42 -6.06
CA VAL A 136 -18.48 13.60 -4.87
C VAL A 136 -17.20 12.79 -4.97
N VAL A 137 -16.16 13.19 -4.24
CA VAL A 137 -14.87 12.52 -4.21
C VAL A 137 -14.57 12.01 -2.81
N ALA A 138 -14.18 10.73 -2.75
CA ALA A 138 -13.71 10.06 -1.54
C ALA A 138 -12.34 9.42 -1.79
N GLY A 139 -11.58 9.18 -0.72
CA GLY A 139 -10.35 8.38 -0.75
C GLY A 139 -9.09 9.16 -0.36
N GLY A 140 -7.94 8.52 -0.58
CA GLY A 140 -6.64 8.96 -0.04
C GLY A 140 -6.14 10.31 -0.55
N GLY A 141 -6.70 10.78 -1.67
CA GLY A 141 -6.36 12.07 -2.29
C GLY A 141 -7.19 13.25 -1.80
N ASN A 142 -8.15 13.05 -0.90
CA ASN A 142 -9.02 14.11 -0.37
C ASN A 142 -8.55 14.56 1.02
N VAL A 143 -9.16 14.04 2.10
CA VAL A 143 -8.82 14.41 3.49
C VAL A 143 -7.37 14.05 3.82
N GLY A 144 -6.95 12.85 3.43
CA GLY A 144 -5.58 12.36 3.59
C GLY A 144 -5.51 10.87 3.29
N ALA A 145 -4.30 10.33 3.38
CA ALA A 145 -4.05 8.91 3.12
C ALA A 145 -3.90 8.11 4.41
N GLY A 146 -3.90 6.78 4.28
CA GLY A 146 -4.07 5.85 5.39
C GLY A 146 -5.54 5.54 5.66
N VAL A 147 -5.79 4.40 6.32
CA VAL A 147 -7.15 3.85 6.51
C VAL A 147 -8.08 4.86 7.17
N GLU A 148 -7.65 5.46 8.27
CA GLU A 148 -8.46 6.42 9.04
C GLU A 148 -8.92 7.61 8.19
N ALA A 149 -7.98 8.28 7.51
CA ALA A 149 -8.30 9.45 6.69
C ALA A 149 -9.15 9.10 5.46
N VAL A 150 -8.96 7.90 4.88
CA VAL A 150 -9.79 7.39 3.78
C VAL A 150 -11.22 7.14 4.24
N VAL A 151 -11.41 6.55 5.43
CA VAL A 151 -12.74 6.31 6.01
C VAL A 151 -13.46 7.64 6.28
N ILE A 152 -12.77 8.61 6.90
CA ILE A 152 -13.31 9.96 7.12
C ILE A 152 -13.72 10.60 5.79
N SER A 153 -12.84 10.53 4.79
CA SER A 153 -13.16 11.06 3.46
C SER A 153 -14.40 10.41 2.82
N GLY A 154 -14.64 9.12 3.07
CA GLY A 154 -15.83 8.43 2.60
C GLY A 154 -17.09 8.92 3.30
N ALA A 155 -17.03 9.11 4.62
CA ALA A 155 -18.12 9.68 5.42
C ALA A 155 -18.46 11.10 4.95
N ASP A 156 -17.47 11.96 4.75
CA ASP A 156 -17.67 13.33 4.26
C ASP A 156 -18.28 13.36 2.85
N ALA A 157 -17.89 12.42 1.99
CA ALA A 157 -18.49 12.30 0.66
C ALA A 157 -19.96 11.87 0.72
N ALA A 158 -20.31 10.93 1.60
CA ALA A 158 -21.69 10.50 1.81
C ALA A 158 -22.56 11.63 2.37
N GLU A 159 -22.05 12.39 3.36
CA GLU A 159 -22.71 13.58 3.91
C GLU A 159 -22.89 14.68 2.85
N ALA A 160 -21.89 14.88 1.99
CA ALA A 160 -21.98 15.84 0.89
C ALA A 160 -23.06 15.48 -0.14
N LEU A 161 -23.32 14.17 -0.33
CA LEU A 161 -24.32 13.65 -1.26
C LEU A 161 -25.72 13.63 -0.63
N VAL A 162 -25.81 13.29 0.66
CA VAL A 162 -27.04 13.21 1.46
C VAL A 162 -26.83 14.02 2.75
N PRO A 163 -27.12 15.33 2.73
CA PRO A 163 -26.95 16.17 3.92
C PRO A 163 -27.79 15.68 5.11
N GLY A 164 -27.17 15.58 6.29
CA GLY A 164 -27.76 15.07 7.53
C GLY A 164 -27.58 13.57 7.74
N LEU A 165 -26.93 12.85 6.82
CA LEU A 165 -26.74 11.40 6.92
C LEU A 165 -25.93 11.00 8.15
N LEU A 166 -24.83 11.69 8.44
CA LEU A 166 -23.97 11.36 9.58
C LEU A 166 -24.60 11.73 10.93
N ALA A 167 -25.58 12.64 10.93
CA ALA A 167 -26.36 13.01 12.11
C ALA A 167 -27.60 12.11 12.31
N SER A 168 -27.97 11.33 11.29
CA SER A 168 -29.12 10.43 11.35
C SER A 168 -28.79 9.20 12.21
N PRO A 169 -29.78 8.62 12.92
CA PRO A 169 -29.56 7.36 13.61
C PRO A 169 -29.12 6.28 12.61
N PRO A 170 -28.21 5.37 13.00
CA PRO A 170 -27.80 4.27 12.13
C PRO A 170 -29.04 3.48 11.70
N GLY A 171 -29.18 3.21 10.40
CA GLY A 171 -30.18 2.25 9.94
C GLY A 171 -29.96 0.89 10.60
N GLU A 172 -31.01 0.07 10.67
CA GLU A 172 -30.85 -1.34 11.04
C GLU A 172 -29.72 -1.94 10.20
N ARG A 173 -28.67 -2.42 10.87
CA ARG A 173 -27.52 -3.02 10.17
C ARG A 173 -28.06 -4.14 9.29
N ALA A 174 -27.85 -4.05 7.98
CA ALA A 174 -27.81 -5.24 7.15
C ALA A 174 -26.79 -6.16 7.84
N THR A 175 -27.29 -7.28 8.35
CA THR A 175 -26.64 -8.27 9.20
C THR A 175 -25.12 -8.30 9.03
N GLN A 176 -24.40 -8.28 10.16
CA GLN A 176 -22.97 -8.59 10.21
C GLN A 176 -22.68 -9.74 9.24
N ALA A 177 -21.74 -9.54 8.30
CA ALA A 177 -21.24 -10.64 7.51
C ALA A 177 -20.86 -11.76 8.50
N GLY A 178 -21.52 -12.91 8.38
CA GLY A 178 -21.22 -14.07 9.20
C GLY A 178 -19.73 -14.41 9.08
N PRO A 179 -19.16 -15.19 10.02
CA PRO A 179 -17.76 -15.54 10.00
C PRO A 179 -17.38 -16.05 8.60
N THR A 180 -16.41 -15.39 7.98
CA THR A 180 -15.81 -15.87 6.73
C THR A 180 -15.33 -17.28 7.01
N GLN A 181 -16.01 -18.29 6.47
CA GLN A 181 -15.49 -19.65 6.49
C GLN A 181 -14.23 -19.64 5.64
N ALA A 182 -13.07 -19.49 6.27
CA ALA A 182 -11.84 -20.06 5.75
C ALA A 182 -12.02 -21.58 5.85
N ALA A 183 -12.55 -22.17 4.77
CA ALA A 183 -12.73 -23.61 4.66
C ALA A 183 -11.88 -24.13 3.49
N ALA A 184 -10.98 -25.03 3.87
CA ALA A 184 -10.15 -25.97 3.10
C ALA A 184 -8.97 -25.40 2.29
#